data_AF-A0A6I2XXV7-F1
#
_entry.id   AF-A0A6I2XXV7-F1
#
_cell.length_a   1.000
_cell.length_b   1.000
_cell.length_c   1.000
_cell.angle_alpha   90.00
_cell.angle_beta   90.00
_cell.angle_gamma   90.00
#
_symmetry.space_group_name_H-M   'P 1'
#
loop_
_entity.id
_entity.type
_entity.pdbx_description
1 polymer ?
#
loop_
_entity_poly.entity_id
_entity_poly.type
_entity_poly.pdbx_seq_one_letter_code
_entity_poly.pdbx_strand_id
1 'polypeptide(L)'
;MAEDRMFLTLTHLTDPARHREYNAWHQLDHLPENLLLDGVAWGNRWVRTSECAAVSTVNVAALDDTQYAVMYSFRSPFDASVERWTDLNRRALWWG
;
A
#
# COMPACT_ATOMS: atom_id res chain seq x y z
N MET A 1 -18.23 16.96 10.81
CA MET A 1 -17.72 15.57 10.71
C MET A 1 -16.39 15.69 9.99
N ALA A 2 -15.27 15.38 10.64
CA ALA A 2 -14.01 15.29 9.91
C ALA A 2 -14.18 14.14 8.90
N GLU A 3 -13.91 14.39 7.62
CA GLU A 3 -13.92 13.32 6.64
C GLU A 3 -12.70 12.44 6.88
N ASP A 4 -12.95 11.23 7.40
CA ASP A 4 -11.92 10.19 7.48
C ASP A 4 -11.65 9.69 6.06
N ARG A 5 -10.63 10.24 5.43
CA ARG A 5 -10.20 9.88 4.08
C ARG A 5 -9.05 8.87 4.18
N MET A 6 -9.17 7.80 3.41
CA MET A 6 -8.14 6.77 3.28
C MET A 6 -7.69 6.63 1.84
N PHE A 7 -6.41 6.30 1.68
CA PHE A 7 -5.84 5.83 0.43
C PHE A 7 -5.83 4.30 0.44
N LEU A 8 -6.22 3.69 -0.67
CA LEU A 8 -6.14 2.24 -0.89
C LEU A 8 -5.53 1.99 -2.26
N THR A 9 -4.52 1.12 -2.32
CA THR A 9 -3.95 0.62 -3.58
C THR A 9 -4.00 -0.89 -3.62
N LEU A 10 -4.20 -1.42 -4.83
CA LEU A 10 -4.16 -2.85 -5.15
C LEU A 10 -3.01 -3.06 -6.15
N THR A 11 -2.18 -4.06 -5.93
CA THR A 11 -0.95 -4.26 -6.70
C THR A 11 -0.76 -5.73 -7.06
N HIS A 12 -0.32 -5.94 -8.30
CA HIS A 12 0.17 -7.19 -8.86
C HIS A 12 1.65 -7.00 -9.27
N LEU A 13 2.50 -7.97 -8.98
CA LEU A 13 3.87 -8.03 -9.48
C LEU A 13 3.93 -8.88 -10.76
N THR A 14 4.40 -8.27 -11.84
CA THR A 14 4.54 -8.94 -13.15
C THR A 14 5.66 -9.98 -13.20
N ASP A 15 6.67 -9.86 -12.32
CA ASP A 15 7.74 -10.85 -12.13
C ASP A 15 7.56 -11.59 -10.78
N PRO A 16 7.17 -12.87 -10.78
CA PRO A 16 7.01 -13.68 -9.58
C PRO A 16 8.29 -13.83 -8.75
N ALA A 17 9.49 -13.69 -9.34
CA ALA A 17 10.74 -13.81 -8.59
C ALA A 17 10.96 -12.64 -7.61
N ARG A 18 10.25 -11.52 -7.80
CA ARG A 18 10.43 -10.28 -7.03
C ARG A 18 9.63 -10.26 -5.73
N HIS A 19 8.74 -11.23 -5.48
CA HIS A 19 7.90 -11.26 -4.28
C HIS A 19 8.71 -11.13 -2.98
N ARG A 20 9.86 -11.81 -2.87
CA ARG A 20 10.69 -11.76 -1.66
C ARG A 20 11.23 -10.36 -1.40
N GLU A 21 11.79 -9.73 -2.43
CA GLU A 21 12.41 -8.41 -2.35
C GLU A 21 11.33 -7.32 -2.14
N TYR A 22 10.20 -7.42 -2.84
CA TYR A 22 9.03 -6.54 -2.64
C TYR A 22 8.48 -6.63 -1.22
N ASN A 23 8.33 -7.84 -0.68
CA ASN A 23 7.89 -8.04 0.70
C ASN A 23 8.89 -7.45 1.70
N ALA A 24 10.20 -7.64 1.48
CA ALA A 24 11.24 -7.13 2.37
C ALA A 24 11.24 -5.59 2.38
N TRP A 25 11.31 -4.97 1.20
CA TRP A 25 11.24 -3.50 1.07
C TRP A 25 9.96 -2.94 1.72
N HIS A 26 8.81 -3.55 1.45
CA HIS A 26 7.56 -3.00 1.97
C HIS A 26 7.50 -3.09 3.51
N GLN A 27 8.01 -4.18 4.09
CA GLN A 27 7.95 -4.42 5.52
C GLN A 27 9.01 -3.63 6.30
N LEU A 28 10.20 -3.45 5.72
CA LEU A 28 11.37 -2.93 6.42
C LEU A 28 11.60 -1.44 6.14
N ASP A 29 11.19 -0.95 4.97
CA ASP A 29 11.44 0.42 4.53
C ASP A 29 10.12 1.16 4.33
N HIS A 30 9.32 0.76 3.32
CA HIS A 30 8.17 1.55 2.88
C HIS A 30 7.12 1.80 3.96
N LEU A 31 6.62 0.75 4.62
CA LEU A 31 5.59 0.90 5.64
C LEU A 31 6.13 1.63 6.87
N PRO A 32 7.29 1.26 7.46
CA PRO A 32 7.88 2.00 8.58
C PRO A 32 8.10 3.48 8.28
N GLU A 33 8.69 3.84 7.14
CA GLU A 33 8.96 5.23 6.76
C GLU A 33 7.66 6.05 6.64
N ASN A 34 6.61 5.47 6.05
CA ASN A 34 5.31 6.13 5.96
C ASN A 34 4.65 6.31 7.33
N LEU A 35 4.76 5.33 8.23
CA LEU A 35 4.22 5.41 9.59
C LEU A 35 4.94 6.43 10.49
N LEU A 36 6.16 6.83 10.13
CA LEU A 36 6.90 7.89 10.82
C LEU A 36 6.43 9.31 10.47
N LEU A 37 5.61 9.48 9.42
CA LEU A 37 5.04 10.78 9.10
C LEU A 37 3.93 11.13 10.08
N ASP A 38 4.04 12.26 10.78
CA ASP A 38 3.01 12.75 11.73
C ASP A 38 1.60 12.81 11.14
N GLY A 39 1.52 13.08 9.83
CA GLY A 39 0.27 13.15 9.07
C GLY A 39 -0.37 11.79 8.80
N VAL A 40 0.33 10.66 8.99
CA VAL A 40 -0.22 9.31 8.82
C VAL A 40 -0.77 8.83 10.15
N ALA A 41 -2.07 8.56 10.19
CA ALA A 41 -2.76 8.08 11.39
C ALA A 41 -2.60 6.57 11.57
N TRP A 42 -2.65 5.84 10.46
CA TRP A 42 -2.53 4.38 10.41
C TRP A 42 -2.13 3.94 9.01
N GLY A 43 -1.43 2.81 8.93
CA GLY A 43 -1.04 2.16 7.68
C GLY A 43 -1.02 0.65 7.87
N ASN A 44 -1.51 -0.09 6.87
CA ASN A 44 -1.43 -1.55 6.88
C ASN A 44 -1.35 -2.11 5.45
N ARG A 45 -0.86 -3.35 5.35
CA ARG A 45 -0.71 -4.09 4.11
C ARG A 45 -1.23 -5.52 4.28
N TRP A 46 -1.84 -6.02 3.23
CA TRP A 46 -2.30 -7.40 3.13
C TRP A 46 -1.75 -8.06 1.87
N VAL A 47 -1.66 -9.38 1.94
CA VAL A 47 -1.27 -10.24 0.83
C VAL A 47 -2.41 -11.20 0.56
N ARG A 48 -2.86 -11.28 -0.70
CA ARG A 48 -3.71 -12.37 -1.18
C ARG A 48 -2.79 -13.51 -1.56
N THR A 49 -2.56 -14.42 -0.62
CA THR A 49 -1.75 -15.62 -0.87
C THR A 49 -2.42 -16.52 -1.91
N SER A 50 -1.70 -17.53 -2.41
CA SER A 50 -2.25 -18.55 -3.31
C SER A 50 -3.48 -19.25 -2.73
N GLU A 51 -3.48 -19.50 -1.42
CA GLU A 51 -4.59 -20.13 -0.71
C GLU A 51 -5.80 -19.20 -0.66
N CYS A 52 -5.59 -17.92 -0.35
CA CYS A 52 -6.65 -16.91 -0.42
C CYS A 52 -7.17 -16.78 -1.85
N ALA A 53 -6.29 -16.83 -2.85
CA ALA A 53 -6.66 -16.70 -4.25
C ALA A 53 -7.58 -17.83 -4.71
N ALA A 54 -7.27 -19.07 -4.32
CA ALA A 54 -8.04 -20.27 -4.67
C ALA A 54 -9.49 -20.25 -4.14
N VAL A 55 -9.79 -19.46 -3.09
CA VAL A 55 -11.13 -19.37 -2.48
C VAL A 55 -11.82 -18.02 -2.69
N SER A 56 -11.14 -17.06 -3.33
CA SER A 56 -11.72 -15.73 -3.59
C SER A 56 -12.58 -15.74 -4.84
N THR A 57 -13.66 -14.97 -4.85
CA THR A 57 -14.41 -14.64 -6.07
C THR A 57 -14.11 -13.19 -6.46
N VAL A 58 -13.60 -12.98 -7.67
CA VAL A 58 -13.35 -11.65 -8.23
C VAL A 58 -14.26 -11.45 -9.43
N ASN A 59 -15.20 -10.52 -9.32
CA ASN A 59 -16.17 -10.22 -10.39
C ASN A 59 -15.72 -9.10 -11.33
N VAL A 60 -14.51 -8.58 -11.12
CA VAL A 60 -13.92 -7.49 -11.91
C VAL A 60 -12.60 -7.99 -12.49
N ALA A 61 -12.57 -8.26 -13.80
CA ALA A 61 -11.41 -8.87 -14.46
C ALA A 61 -10.10 -8.10 -14.22
N ALA A 62 -10.17 -6.76 -14.16
CA ALA A 62 -9.01 -5.91 -13.90
C ALA A 62 -8.40 -6.05 -12.48
N LEU A 63 -9.05 -6.78 -11.58
CA LEU A 63 -8.59 -6.99 -10.20
C LEU A 63 -8.21 -8.46 -9.92
N ASP A 64 -8.36 -9.36 -10.90
CA ASP A 64 -8.22 -10.80 -10.69
C ASP A 64 -6.80 -11.22 -10.27
N ASP A 65 -5.81 -10.49 -10.78
CA ASP A 65 -4.38 -10.68 -10.53
C ASP A 65 -3.87 -9.96 -9.27
N THR A 66 -4.74 -9.26 -8.53
CA THR A 66 -4.34 -8.54 -7.32
C THR A 66 -3.73 -9.50 -6.30
N GLN A 67 -2.51 -9.17 -5.87
CA GLN A 67 -1.73 -9.93 -4.89
C GLN A 67 -1.57 -9.17 -3.58
N TYR A 68 -1.60 -7.84 -3.62
CA TYR A 68 -1.33 -6.98 -2.49
C TYR A 68 -2.37 -5.88 -2.36
N ALA A 69 -2.67 -5.52 -1.12
CA ALA A 69 -3.44 -4.32 -0.80
C ALA A 69 -2.67 -3.50 0.23
N VAL A 70 -2.62 -2.19 0.06
CA VAL A 70 -1.98 -1.26 1.01
C VAL A 70 -2.93 -0.12 1.28
N MET A 71 -3.09 0.25 2.55
CA MET A 71 -4.00 1.30 2.99
C MET A 71 -3.33 2.24 3.97
N TYR A 72 -3.60 3.53 3.82
CA TYR A 72 -3.20 4.58 4.76
C TYR A 72 -4.37 5.50 5.07
N SER A 73 -4.46 5.94 6.32
CA SER A 73 -5.35 7.01 6.76
C SER A 73 -4.54 8.19 7.28
N PHE A 74 -5.11 9.38 7.20
CA PHE A 74 -4.37 10.63 7.41
C PHE A 74 -5.00 11.49 8.50
N ARG A 75 -4.15 12.25 9.21
CA ARG A 75 -4.56 13.25 10.20
C ARG A 75 -4.82 14.60 9.52
N SER A 76 -5.55 15.47 10.22
CA SER A 76 -5.67 16.88 9.83
C SER A 76 -4.34 17.63 10.06
N PRO A 77 -3.96 18.59 9.20
CA PRO A 77 -4.63 18.97 7.95
C PRO A 77 -4.41 17.93 6.85
N PHE A 78 -5.51 17.45 6.26
CA PHE A 78 -5.49 16.29 5.36
C PHE A 78 -4.62 16.52 4.12
N ASP A 79 -4.84 17.62 3.40
CA ASP A 79 -4.11 17.90 2.16
C ASP A 79 -2.60 17.97 2.37
N ALA A 80 -2.16 18.60 3.48
CA ALA A 80 -0.74 18.70 3.80
C ALA A 80 -0.14 17.36 4.27
N SER A 81 -0.96 16.46 4.84
CA SER A 81 -0.55 15.11 5.22
C SER A 81 -0.39 14.22 3.99
N VAL A 82 -1.36 14.27 3.07
CA VAL A 82 -1.31 13.55 1.79
C VAL A 82 -0.18 14.05 0.91
N GLU A 83 0.07 15.36 0.86
CA GLU A 83 1.17 15.94 0.10
C GLU A 83 2.53 15.42 0.58
N ARG A 84 2.79 15.45 1.89
CA ARG A 84 4.04 14.93 2.47
C ARG A 84 4.21 13.43 2.25
N TRP A 85 3.14 12.66 2.46
CA TRP A 85 3.13 11.23 2.17
C TRP A 85 3.42 10.96 0.70
N THR A 86 2.80 11.71 -0.22
CA THR A 86 3.04 11.58 -1.66
C THR A 86 4.48 11.92 -2.02
N ASP A 87 5.05 12.98 -1.44
CA ASP A 87 6.44 13.37 -1.66
C ASP A 87 7.42 12.29 -1.19
N LEU A 88 7.23 11.74 0.01
CA LEU A 88 8.02 10.62 0.50
C LEU A 88 7.98 9.46 -0.49
N ASN A 89 6.79 9.04 -0.91
CA ASN A 89 6.63 7.89 -1.80
C ASN A 89 7.14 8.11 -3.23
N ARG A 90 7.25 9.37 -3.69
CA ARG A 90 7.93 9.70 -4.96
C ARG A 90 9.45 9.63 -4.85
N ARG A 91 10.01 9.94 -3.68
CA ARG A 91 11.47 9.93 -3.45
C ARG A 91 11.99 8.57 -2.98
N ALA A 92 11.20 7.84 -2.20
CA ALA A 92 11.48 6.53 -1.66
C ALA A 92 11.28 5.39 -2.69
N LEU A 93 11.36 5.71 -3.99
CA LEU A 93 11.31 4.72 -5.06
C LEU A 93 12.55 3.84 -4.94
N TRP A 94 12.37 2.68 -4.31
CA TRP A 94 13.28 1.57 -4.48
C TRP A 94 12.73 0.53 -5.45
N TRP A 95 12.22 0.99 -6.59
CA TRP A 95 12.07 0.23 -7.82
C TRP A 95 12.18 1.23 -8.97
N GLY A 96 13.08 0.96 -9.91
CA GLY A 96 13.42 1.85 -11.03
C GLY A 96 12.26 2.15 -11.97
#